data_AF-H6BD19-F1
#
_entry.id   AF-H6BD19-F1
#
_cell.length_a   1.000
_cell.length_b   1.000
_cell.length_c   1.000
_cell.angle_alpha   90.00
_cell.angle_beta   90.00
_cell.angle_gamma   90.00
#
_symmetry.space_group_name_H-M   'P 1'
#
loop_
_entity.id
_entity.type
_entity.pdbx_description
1 polymer ?
#
loop_
_entity_poly.entity_id
_entity_poly.type
_entity_poly.pdbx_seq_one_letter_code
_entity_poly.pdbx_strand_id
1 'polypeptide(L)' 'LKAGNFNSAVAMLILTVFLSALFVKNQYGEYAWSSFTIADGVYGSCFFMLTGLHGMHVMGGTSGLLYCLARMLARHFSS' A
#
# COMPACT_ATOMS: atom_id res chain seq x y z
N LEU A 1 13.47 -13.17 -8.63
CA LEU A 1 13.34 -14.24 -9.65
C LEU A 1 14.58 -14.37 -10.52
N LYS A 2 15.04 -13.30 -11.20
CA LYS A 2 16.30 -13.33 -11.99
C LYS A 2 17.53 -13.87 -11.25
N ALA A 3 17.66 -13.59 -9.96
CA ALA A 3 18.75 -14.11 -9.12
C ALA A 3 18.54 -15.56 -8.62
N GLY A 4 17.53 -16.29 -9.12
CA GLY A 4 17.24 -17.68 -8.75
C GLY A 4 16.65 -17.90 -7.34
N ASN A 5 16.72 -16.92 -6.44
CA ASN A 5 16.25 -17.07 -5.06
C ASN A 5 14.73 -16.79 -4.93
N PHE A 6 13.92 -17.83 -5.19
CA PHE A 6 12.46 -17.76 -5.12
C PHE A 6 11.94 -17.47 -3.71
N ASN A 7 12.47 -18.16 -2.69
CA ASN A 7 12.00 -18.01 -1.31
C ASN A 7 12.25 -16.59 -0.78
N SER A 8 13.40 -16.01 -1.08
CA SER A 8 13.69 -14.60 -0.74
C SER A 8 12.74 -13.64 -1.46
N ALA A 9 12.47 -13.86 -2.75
CA ALA A 9 11.53 -13.02 -3.50
C ALA A 9 10.10 -13.07 -2.93
N VAL A 10 9.63 -14.25 -2.53
CA VAL A 10 8.34 -14.42 -1.85
C VAL A 10 8.34 -13.71 -0.50
N ALA A 11 9.38 -13.90 0.33
CA ALA A 11 9.47 -13.25 1.63
C ALA A 11 9.48 -11.71 1.51
N MET A 12 10.23 -11.16 0.57
CA MET A 12 10.27 -9.71 0.33
C MET A 12 8.93 -9.17 -0.17
N LEU A 13 8.24 -9.90 -1.07
CA LEU A 13 6.93 -9.45 -1.54
C LEU A 13 5.88 -9.48 -0.43
N ILE A 14 5.88 -10.50 0.44
CA ILE A 14 5.04 -10.56 1.64
C ILE A 14 5.34 -9.38 2.55
N LEU A 15 6.62 -9.08 2.79
CA LEU A 15 7.05 -7.94 3.61
C LEU A 15 6.52 -6.63 3.03
N THR A 16 6.63 -6.40 1.71
CA THR A 16 6.12 -5.18 1.06
C THR A 16 4.60 -5.04 1.20
N VAL A 17 3.85 -6.13 1.02
CA VAL A 17 2.39 -6.13 1.23
C VAL A 17 2.05 -5.80 2.69
N PHE A 18 2.79 -6.37 3.64
CA PHE A 18 2.62 -6.08 5.06
C PHE A 18 2.91 -4.62 5.42
N LEU A 19 4.02 -4.05 4.92
CA LEU A 19 4.35 -2.63 5.12
C LEU A 19 3.27 -1.72 4.52
N SER A 20 2.73 -2.07 3.36
CA SER A 20 1.64 -1.32 2.74
C SER A 20 0.36 -1.33 3.58
N ALA A 21 -0.01 -2.48 4.17
CA ALA A 21 -1.14 -2.57 5.09
C ALA A 21 -0.92 -1.74 6.37
N LEU A 22 0.31 -1.74 6.91
CA LEU A 22 0.67 -0.90 8.06
C LEU A 22 0.56 0.59 7.74
N PHE A 23 0.98 1.01 6.54
CA PHE A 23 0.83 2.39 6.09
C PHE A 23 -0.65 2.80 6.06
N VAL A 24 -1.53 1.98 5.46
CA VAL A 24 -2.97 2.27 5.40
C VAL A 24 -3.59 2.36 6.80
N LYS A 25 -3.21 1.47 7.72
CA LYS A 25 -3.66 1.53 9.12
C LYS A 25 -3.25 2.86 9.79
N ASN A 26 -2.01 3.27 9.61
CA ASN A 26 -1.51 4.52 10.18
C ASN A 26 -2.20 5.74 9.54
N GLN A 27 -2.44 5.72 8.23
CA GLN A 27 -3.15 6.79 7.53
C GLN A 27 -4.60 6.93 8.02
N TYR A 28 -5.28 5.80 8.26
CA TYR A 28 -6.60 5.80 8.87
C TYR A 28 -6.58 6.41 10.27
N GLY A 29 -5.57 6.06 11.09
CA GLY A 29 -5.35 6.68 12.38
C GLY A 29 -5.17 8.20 12.26
N GLU A 30 -4.30 8.66 11.37
CA GLU A 30 -4.09 10.10 11.15
C GLU A 30 -5.39 10.83 10.84
N TYR A 31 -6.26 10.26 10.00
CA TYR A 31 -7.56 10.86 9.68
C TYR A 31 -8.53 10.83 10.88
N ALA A 32 -8.60 9.71 11.61
CA ALA A 32 -9.52 9.54 12.73
C ALA A 32 -9.20 10.44 13.92
N TRP A 33 -7.91 10.72 14.15
CA TRP A 33 -7.44 11.52 15.30
C TRP A 33 -7.05 12.96 14.91
N SER A 34 -7.25 13.36 13.65
CA SER A 34 -6.99 14.73 13.20
C SER A 34 -7.94 15.73 13.87
N SER A 35 -7.42 16.90 14.25
CA SER A 35 -8.22 18.00 14.85
C SER A 35 -8.90 18.89 13.82
N PHE A 36 -8.80 18.55 12.54
CA PHE A 36 -9.33 19.32 11.41
C PHE A 36 -9.92 18.37 10.37
N THR A 37 -10.82 18.88 9.54
CA THR A 37 -11.57 18.14 8.53
C THR A 37 -11.28 18.67 7.14
N ILE A 38 -11.80 17.98 6.12
CA ILE A 38 -11.71 18.43 4.72
C ILE A 38 -12.37 19.81 4.49
N ALA A 39 -13.32 20.20 5.36
CA ALA A 39 -14.02 21.48 5.27
C ALA A 39 -13.24 22.64 5.92
N ASP A 40 -12.12 22.38 6.61
CA ASP A 40 -11.35 23.40 7.34
C ASP A 40 -10.40 24.17 6.42
N GLY A 41 -11.02 24.99 5.57
CA GLY A 41 -10.34 25.94 4.69
C GLY A 41 -9.37 25.29 3.71
N VAL A 42 -8.41 26.08 3.23
CA VAL A 42 -7.44 25.65 2.20
C VAL A 42 -6.51 24.56 2.72
N TYR A 43 -6.13 24.62 4.00
CA TYR A 43 -5.24 23.62 4.58
C TYR A 43 -5.91 22.23 4.64
N GLY A 44 -7.08 22.13 5.26
CA GLY A 44 -7.80 20.86 5.39
C GLY A 44 -8.14 20.25 4.03
N SER A 45 -8.68 21.06 3.12
CA SER A 45 -9.02 20.61 1.76
C SER A 45 -7.80 20.10 0.98
N CYS A 46 -6.68 20.85 0.94
CA CYS A 46 -5.46 20.40 0.28
C CYS A 46 -4.87 19.15 0.93
N PHE A 47 -4.82 19.11 2.26
CA PHE A 47 -4.27 17.98 3.01
C PHE A 47 -5.03 16.68 2.67
N PHE A 48 -6.35 16.65 2.89
CA PHE A 48 -7.15 15.44 2.69
C PHE A 48 -7.27 15.04 1.22
N MET A 49 -7.25 15.99 0.28
CA MET A 49 -7.30 15.66 -1.15
C MET A 49 -6.01 15.00 -1.62
N LEU A 50 -4.84 15.54 -1.26
CA LEU A 50 -3.54 15.01 -1.69
C LEU A 50 -3.26 13.64 -1.05
N THR A 51 -3.43 13.56 0.27
CA THR A 51 -3.21 12.32 1.04
C THR A 51 -4.27 11.27 0.72
N GLY A 52 -5.52 11.67 0.45
CA GLY A 52 -6.60 10.78 0.02
C GLY A 52 -6.34 10.15 -1.34
N LEU A 53 -5.90 10.95 -2.34
CA LEU A 53 -5.52 10.44 -3.65
C LEU A 53 -4.32 9.47 -3.54
N HIS A 54 -3.31 9.83 -2.75
CA HIS A 54 -2.18 8.95 -2.49
C HIS A 54 -2.61 7.65 -1.80
N GLY A 55 -3.51 7.72 -0.81
CA GLY A 55 -4.06 6.56 -0.12
C GLY A 55 -4.80 5.62 -1.07
N MET A 56 -5.60 6.16 -1.99
CA MET A 56 -6.22 5.37 -3.07
C MET A 56 -5.18 4.69 -3.96
N HIS A 57 -4.14 5.41 -4.36
CA HIS A 57 -3.04 4.84 -5.15
C HIS A 57 -2.33 3.71 -4.42
N VAL A 58 -2.04 3.88 -3.12
CA VAL A 58 -1.41 2.84 -2.30
C VAL A 58 -2.32 1.61 -2.20
N MET A 59 -3.61 1.75 -1.89
CA MET A 59 -4.55 0.61 -1.81
C MET A 59 -4.67 -0.16 -3.14
N GLY A 60 -4.73 0.56 -4.26
CA GLY A 60 -4.70 -0.04 -5.60
C GLY A 60 -3.37 -0.75 -5.90
N GLY A 61 -2.24 -0.18 -5.46
CA GLY A 61 -0.94 -0.82 -5.53
C GLY A 61 -0.85 -2.09 -4.69
N THR A 62 -1.39 -2.09 -3.47
CA THR A 62 -1.42 -3.26 -2.57
C THR A 62 -2.20 -4.41 -3.19
N SER A 63 -3.37 -4.14 -3.80
CA SER A 63 -4.16 -5.18 -4.46
C SER A 63 -3.43 -5.78 -5.66
N GLY A 64 -2.72 -4.95 -6.43
CA GLY A 64 -1.80 -5.41 -7.49
C GLY A 64 -0.66 -6.29 -6.96
N LEU A 65 -0.03 -5.91 -5.84
CA LEU A 65 1.02 -6.70 -5.20
C LEU A 65 0.50 -8.03 -4.64
N LEU A 66 -0.72 -8.04 -4.06
CA LEU A 66 -1.39 -9.26 -3.61
C LEU A 66 -1.67 -10.21 -4.79
N TYR A 67 -2.14 -9.68 -5.92
CA TYR A 67 -2.31 -10.46 -7.15
C TYR A 67 -0.99 -11.04 -7.66
N CYS A 68 0.08 -10.24 -7.64
CA CYS A 68 1.42 -10.72 -7.96
C CYS A 68 1.88 -11.79 -6.97
N LEU A 69 1.63 -11.65 -5.68
CA LEU A 69 1.99 -12.66 -4.67
C LEU A 69 1.27 -13.98 -4.94
N ALA A 70 -0.04 -13.95 -5.18
CA ALA A 70 -0.82 -15.13 -5.53
C ALA A 70 -0.25 -15.84 -6.78
N ARG A 71 0.06 -15.08 -7.83
CA ARG A 71 0.69 -15.61 -9.05
C ARG A 71 2.08 -16.19 -8.80
N MET A 72 2.87 -15.57 -7.95
CA MET A 72 4.22 -16.06 -7.63
C MET A 72 4.14 -17.39 -6.87
N LEU A 73 3.22 -17.51 -5.92
CA LEU A 73 2.97 -18.76 -5.19
C LEU A 73 2.47 -19.87 -6.13
N ALA A 74 1.64 -19.53 -7.13
CA ALA A 74 1.20 -20.44 -8.19
C ALA A 74 2.30 -20.77 -9.24
N ARG A 75 3.55 -20.30 -9.05
CA ARG A 75 4.68 -20.52 -9.97
C ARG A 75 4.47 -19.99 -11.39
N HIS A 76 3.57 -19.02 -11.58
CA HIS A 76 3.31 -18.42 -12.91
C HIS A 76 4.42 -17.48 -13.40
N PHE A 77 5.37 -17.09 -12.54
CA PHE A 77 6.50 -16.26 -12.94
C PHE A 77 7.74 -17.12 -13.19
N SER A 78 8.31 -16.98 -14.39
CA SER A 78 9.61 -17.54 -14.78
C SER A 78 10.74 -16.53 -14.55
N SER A 79 11.99 -17.01 -14.50
CA SER A 79 13.19 -16.15 -14.52
C SER A 79 13.39 -15.48 -15.87
#